data_AF-A0A1V6V2P3-F1
#
_entry.id   AF-A0A1V6V2P3-F1
#
_cell.length_a   1.000
_cell.length_b   1.000
_cell.length_c   1.000
_cell.angle_alpha   90.00
_cell.angle_beta   90.00
_cell.angle_gamma   90.00
#
_symmetry.space_group_name_H-M   'P 1'
#
loop_
_entity.id
_entity.type
_entity.pdbx_description
1 polymer ?
#
loop_
_entity_poly.entity_id
_entity_poly.type
_entity_poly.pdbx_seq_one_letter_code
_entity_poly.pdbx_strand_id
1 'polypeptide(L)'
;MEKAEQPPAPDLEAPNAPAKQSTVAQRWKQNLTPTHADFVCLMLTFLTGLCDSSAYNAWSCFLGMQTGNTIFLGLGASNQPNNKPWGWLKSFVSIASFFFGAMIFSIAMRSVGAVRRGTLFLSFLIQTLLIIVAVALIEADVIPHTSADAALDGGVLFLELIPIGLLAFQSAGGMTCSRALGYNEIPTVVLTSVYFDIASDPKLVDKPTANAKRNRRIGGVVCLLIGAIVGGWLSRSSGGMQSALWMAAGMKFVAAFAWLFWKAAPAK
;
A
#
# COMPACT_ATOMS: atom_id res chain seq x y z
N MET A 1 -5.05 -73.06 17.89
CA MET A 1 -5.46 -71.80 18.52
C MET A 1 -4.24 -70.90 18.55
N GLU A 2 -4.15 -70.02 17.56
CA GLU A 2 -3.00 -69.14 17.32
C GLU A 2 -3.18 -67.85 18.12
N LYS A 3 -2.16 -67.44 18.87
CA LYS A 3 -2.21 -66.31 19.80
C LYS A 3 -1.87 -65.04 19.02
N ALA A 4 -2.86 -64.16 18.82
CA ALA A 4 -2.69 -62.89 18.14
C ALA A 4 -1.77 -61.95 18.94
N GLU A 5 -0.74 -61.44 18.29
CA GLU A 5 0.25 -60.50 18.82
C GLU A 5 -0.33 -59.08 18.81
N GLN A 6 -0.39 -58.43 19.98
CA GLN A 6 -0.89 -57.06 20.12
C GLN A 6 0.13 -56.05 19.58
N PRO A 7 -0.29 -55.02 18.81
CA PRO A 7 0.62 -53.97 18.38
C PRO A 7 1.11 -53.13 19.57
N PRO A 8 2.37 -52.65 19.54
CA PRO A 8 2.94 -51.88 20.64
C PRO A 8 2.18 -50.57 20.86
N ALA A 9 1.95 -50.22 22.13
CA ALA A 9 1.30 -48.99 22.54
C ALA A 9 2.08 -47.75 22.05
N PRO A 10 1.39 -46.64 21.71
CA PRO A 10 2.06 -45.41 21.33
C PRO A 10 2.89 -44.86 22.50
N ASP A 11 4.17 -44.64 22.24
CA ASP A 11 5.13 -44.08 23.18
C ASP A 11 4.72 -42.64 23.54
N LEU A 12 4.13 -42.48 24.73
CA LEU A 12 3.61 -41.22 25.26
C LEU A 12 4.69 -40.34 25.91
N GLU A 13 5.96 -40.74 25.84
CA GLU A 13 7.07 -40.04 26.49
C GLU A 13 8.17 -39.59 25.52
N ALA A 14 7.79 -38.92 24.43
CA ALA A 14 8.74 -38.03 23.76
C ALA A 14 8.83 -36.71 24.56
N PRO A 15 9.92 -36.43 25.29
CA PRO A 15 10.06 -35.17 26.01
C PRO A 15 10.00 -34.03 24.99
N ASN A 16 9.19 -33.01 25.30
CA ASN A 16 9.10 -31.75 24.57
C ASN A 16 10.49 -31.28 24.15
N ALA A 17 10.87 -31.53 22.90
CA ALA A 17 12.14 -31.07 22.37
C ALA A 17 12.15 -29.54 22.52
N PRO A 18 13.18 -28.95 23.17
CA PRO A 18 13.23 -27.51 23.32
C PRO A 18 13.18 -26.88 21.93
N ALA A 19 12.30 -25.89 21.75
CA ALA A 19 12.12 -25.21 20.48
C ALA A 19 13.49 -24.74 19.95
N LYS A 20 13.99 -25.40 18.89
CA LYS A 20 15.26 -25.06 18.25
C LYS A 20 15.25 -23.56 17.96
N GLN A 21 16.13 -22.81 18.63
CA GLN A 21 16.31 -21.38 18.38
C GLN A 21 16.62 -21.22 16.89
N SER A 22 15.67 -20.67 16.13
CA SER A 22 15.88 -20.50 14.70
C SER A 22 16.94 -19.43 14.49
N THR A 23 17.88 -19.70 13.58
CA THR A 23 18.90 -18.71 13.24
C THR A 23 18.23 -17.46 12.66
N VAL A 24 18.87 -16.29 12.82
CA VAL A 24 18.35 -15.03 12.26
C VAL A 24 18.04 -15.18 10.76
N ALA A 25 18.92 -15.85 10.01
CA ALA A 25 18.73 -16.15 8.60
C ALA A 25 17.47 -17.02 8.33
N GLN A 26 17.19 -18.00 9.19
CA GLN A 26 15.99 -18.82 9.10
C GLN A 26 14.74 -17.99 9.40
N ARG A 27 14.76 -17.15 10.44
CA ARG A 27 13.65 -16.24 10.78
C ARG A 27 13.32 -15.25 9.65
N TRP A 28 14.35 -14.74 8.97
CA TRP A 28 14.17 -13.85 7.80
C TRP A 28 13.48 -14.54 6.62
N LYS A 29 13.75 -15.83 6.41
CA LYS A 29 13.16 -16.62 5.33
C LYS A 29 11.80 -17.24 5.66
N GLN A 30 11.32 -17.11 6.91
CA GLN A 30 10.01 -17.64 7.31
C GLN A 30 8.87 -16.92 6.58
N ASN A 31 7.95 -17.70 6.02
CA ASN A 31 6.68 -17.17 5.54
C ASN A 31 5.82 -16.73 6.73
N LEU A 32 5.09 -15.63 6.57
CA LEU A 32 4.19 -15.08 7.58
C LEU A 32 2.75 -15.51 7.30
N THR A 33 1.96 -15.64 8.37
CA THR A 33 0.52 -15.90 8.22
C THR A 33 -0.19 -14.65 7.70
N PRO A 34 -1.12 -14.77 6.74
CA PRO A 34 -1.94 -13.64 6.30
C PRO A 34 -2.98 -13.22 7.35
N THR A 35 -3.22 -14.02 8.40
CA THR A 35 -4.20 -13.70 9.46
C THR A 35 -4.00 -12.29 10.00
N HIS A 36 -5.08 -11.49 10.03
CA HIS A 36 -5.10 -10.08 10.47
C HIS A 36 -4.31 -9.10 9.59
N ALA A 37 -3.72 -9.54 8.48
CA ALA A 37 -3.03 -8.63 7.56
C ALA A 37 -3.99 -7.74 6.76
N ASP A 38 -5.31 -7.97 6.84
CA ASP A 38 -6.34 -7.02 6.42
C ASP A 38 -6.20 -5.67 7.10
N PHE A 39 -5.82 -5.62 8.37
CA PHE A 39 -5.60 -4.32 9.03
C PHE A 39 -4.49 -3.52 8.36
N VAL A 40 -3.43 -4.21 7.90
CA VAL A 40 -2.36 -3.57 7.11
C VAL A 40 -2.89 -3.11 5.75
N CYS A 41 -3.73 -3.91 5.08
CA CYS A 41 -4.33 -3.52 3.81
C CYS A 41 -5.30 -2.32 3.95
N LEU A 42 -6.09 -2.27 5.02
CA LEU A 42 -6.95 -1.15 5.37
C LEU A 42 -6.14 0.10 5.69
N MET A 43 -5.07 -0.05 6.48
CA MET A 43 -4.10 1.02 6.74
C MET A 43 -3.50 1.56 5.45
N LEU A 44 -3.04 0.69 4.54
CA LEU A 44 -2.53 1.10 3.24
C LEU A 44 -3.57 1.83 2.41
N THR A 45 -4.84 1.43 2.50
CA THR A 45 -5.95 2.08 1.80
C THR A 45 -6.23 3.48 2.35
N PHE A 46 -6.16 3.64 3.68
CA PHE A 46 -6.19 4.94 4.34
C PHE A 46 -5.02 5.82 3.88
N LEU A 47 -3.79 5.28 3.85
CA LEU A 47 -2.61 6.01 3.38
C LEU A 47 -2.73 6.44 1.92
N THR A 48 -3.35 5.64 1.06
CA THR A 48 -3.63 6.08 -0.32
C THR A 48 -4.52 7.31 -0.32
N GLY A 49 -5.65 7.28 0.39
CA GLY A 49 -6.55 8.46 0.47
C GLY A 49 -5.83 9.70 1.02
N LEU A 50 -5.03 9.51 2.05
CA LEU A 50 -4.23 10.56 2.69
C LEU A 50 -3.24 11.22 1.72
N CYS A 51 -2.43 10.42 1.03
CA CYS A 51 -1.42 10.92 0.11
C CYS A 51 -2.04 11.46 -1.19
N ASP A 52 -3.02 10.75 -1.77
CA ASP A 52 -3.64 11.15 -3.04
C ASP A 52 -4.46 12.43 -2.91
N SER A 53 -5.17 12.65 -1.80
CA SER A 53 -5.88 13.92 -1.57
C SER A 53 -4.92 15.11 -1.46
N SER A 54 -3.82 14.94 -0.72
CA SER A 54 -2.79 15.97 -0.55
C SER A 54 -2.09 16.28 -1.87
N ALA A 55 -1.67 15.24 -2.61
CA ALA A 55 -1.03 15.37 -3.92
C ALA A 55 -1.96 15.95 -4.98
N TYR A 56 -3.23 15.56 -4.99
CA TYR A 56 -4.19 16.11 -5.94
C TYR A 56 -4.44 17.60 -5.66
N ASN A 57 -4.53 18.00 -4.39
CA ASN A 57 -4.70 19.40 -4.02
C ASN A 57 -3.50 20.28 -4.42
N ALA A 58 -2.27 19.76 -4.32
CA ALA A 58 -1.06 20.50 -4.68
C ALA A 58 -0.73 20.44 -6.18
N TRP A 59 -0.89 19.28 -6.82
CA TRP A 59 -0.35 19.01 -8.16
C TRP A 59 -1.41 18.60 -9.18
N SER A 60 -2.68 18.50 -8.79
CA SER A 60 -3.77 17.99 -9.64
C SER A 60 -3.47 16.61 -10.23
N CYS A 61 -2.72 15.78 -9.50
CA CYS A 61 -2.30 14.44 -9.92
C CYS A 61 -2.44 13.48 -8.74
N PHE A 62 -2.93 12.27 -9.02
CA PHE A 62 -3.00 11.19 -8.03
C PHE A 62 -1.69 10.42 -8.01
N LEU A 63 -1.28 9.90 -6.86
CA LEU A 63 -0.05 9.09 -6.74
C LEU A 63 -0.36 7.61 -6.94
N GLY A 64 -1.49 7.13 -6.41
CA GLY A 64 -1.94 5.73 -6.51
C GLY A 64 -3.03 5.49 -7.56
N MET A 65 -3.94 6.45 -7.77
CA MET A 65 -5.13 6.28 -8.62
C MET A 65 -4.86 6.53 -10.12
N GLN A 66 -4.33 5.52 -10.80
CA GLN A 66 -3.95 5.66 -12.21
C GLN A 66 -5.12 5.83 -13.18
N THR A 67 -6.34 5.36 -12.85
CA THR A 67 -7.52 5.56 -13.72
C THR A 67 -7.80 7.04 -13.98
N GLY A 68 -7.73 7.89 -12.95
CA GLY A 68 -7.91 9.34 -13.10
C GLY A 68 -6.76 9.99 -13.89
N ASN A 69 -5.52 9.59 -13.59
CA ASN A 69 -4.34 10.07 -14.31
C ASN A 69 -4.39 9.70 -15.80
N THR A 70 -4.92 8.53 -16.16
CA THR A 70 -5.09 8.15 -17.58
C THR A 70 -6.02 9.11 -18.32
N ILE A 71 -7.08 9.58 -17.66
CA ILE A 71 -7.96 10.59 -18.24
C ILE A 71 -7.23 11.93 -18.43
N PHE A 72 -6.50 12.41 -17.41
CA PHE A 72 -5.72 13.65 -17.54
C PHE A 72 -4.61 13.57 -18.59
N LEU A 73 -3.99 12.39 -18.74
CA LEU A 73 -3.04 12.14 -19.84
C LEU A 73 -3.73 12.24 -21.20
N GLY A 74 -4.91 11.62 -21.35
CA GLY A 74 -5.69 11.69 -22.59
C GLY A 74 -6.16 13.11 -22.93
N LEU A 75 -6.61 13.88 -21.94
CA LEU A 75 -7.00 15.29 -22.13
C LEU A 75 -5.82 16.18 -22.56
N GLY A 76 -4.58 15.77 -22.26
CA GLY A 76 -3.38 16.41 -22.79
C GLY A 76 -3.33 16.43 -24.32
N ALA A 77 -3.88 15.42 -25.00
CA ALA A 77 -3.92 15.35 -26.46
C ALA A 77 -4.81 16.43 -27.10
N SER A 78 -5.78 16.96 -26.36
CA SER A 78 -6.63 18.09 -26.78
C SER A 78 -6.29 19.39 -26.05
N ASN A 79 -5.18 19.43 -25.31
CA ASN A 79 -4.72 20.57 -24.50
C ASN A 79 -5.76 21.03 -23.45
N GLN A 80 -6.45 20.08 -22.81
CA GLN A 80 -7.49 20.37 -21.82
C GLN A 80 -7.09 19.94 -20.39
N PRO A 81 -7.52 20.70 -19.36
CA PRO A 81 -8.15 22.03 -19.45
C PRO A 81 -7.12 23.14 -19.76
N ASN A 82 -7.55 24.23 -20.40
CA ASN A 82 -6.67 25.32 -20.86
C ASN A 82 -5.83 25.98 -19.74
N ASN A 83 -6.27 25.87 -18.49
CA ASN A 83 -5.58 26.42 -17.33
C ASN A 83 -4.52 25.47 -16.72
N LYS A 84 -4.29 24.28 -17.31
CA LYS A 84 -3.32 23.28 -16.82
C LYS A 84 -2.57 22.61 -17.98
N PRO A 85 -1.78 23.37 -18.78
CA PRO A 85 -1.16 22.86 -20.01
C PRO A 85 -0.25 21.63 -19.80
N TRP A 86 0.35 21.49 -18.62
CA TRP A 86 1.27 20.39 -18.29
C TRP A 86 0.70 19.35 -17.30
N GLY A 87 -0.61 19.38 -17.02
CA GLY A 87 -1.25 18.40 -16.12
C GLY A 87 -1.11 16.96 -16.62
N TRP A 88 -1.06 16.77 -17.94
CA TRP A 88 -0.84 15.47 -18.58
C TRP A 88 0.53 14.88 -18.26
N LEU A 89 1.57 15.72 -18.13
CA LEU A 89 2.94 15.27 -17.88
C LEU A 89 3.07 14.69 -16.47
N LYS A 90 2.48 15.36 -15.48
CA LYS A 90 2.39 14.86 -14.09
C LYS A 90 1.72 13.50 -14.04
N SER A 91 0.61 13.38 -14.76
CA SER A 91 -0.17 12.14 -14.87
C SER A 91 0.61 11.02 -15.57
N PHE A 92 1.33 11.33 -16.65
CA PHE A 92 2.20 10.39 -17.34
C PHE A 92 3.30 9.85 -16.44
N VAL A 93 4.01 10.74 -15.72
CA VAL A 93 5.07 10.35 -14.78
C VAL A 93 4.50 9.44 -13.68
N SER A 94 3.36 9.79 -13.08
CA SER A 94 2.71 8.92 -12.11
C SER A 94 2.40 7.53 -12.67
N ILE A 95 1.78 7.45 -13.87
CA ILE A 95 1.42 6.17 -14.49
C ILE A 95 2.67 5.32 -14.75
N ALA A 96 3.68 5.91 -15.38
CA ALA A 96 4.93 5.24 -15.70
C ALA A 96 5.62 4.73 -14.42
N SER A 97 5.80 5.60 -13.43
CA SER A 97 6.45 5.24 -12.17
C SER A 97 5.67 4.19 -11.38
N PHE A 98 4.34 4.27 -11.33
CA PHE A 98 3.50 3.24 -10.72
C PHE A 98 3.65 1.90 -11.43
N PHE A 99 3.63 1.90 -12.77
CA PHE A 99 3.77 0.67 -13.56
C PHE A 99 5.14 0.02 -13.37
N PHE A 100 6.22 0.80 -13.43
CA PHE A 100 7.57 0.31 -13.16
C PHE A 100 7.72 -0.19 -11.70
N GLY A 101 7.15 0.53 -10.74
CA GLY A 101 7.08 0.08 -9.34
C GLY A 101 6.36 -1.24 -9.20
N ALA A 102 5.19 -1.39 -9.80
CA ALA A 102 4.41 -2.62 -9.78
C ALA A 102 5.19 -3.80 -10.37
N MET A 103 5.89 -3.58 -11.49
CA MET A 103 6.77 -4.57 -12.11
C MET A 103 7.93 -4.98 -11.18
N ILE A 104 8.68 -4.00 -10.66
CA ILE A 104 9.86 -4.26 -9.80
C ILE A 104 9.46 -4.96 -8.51
N PHE A 105 8.47 -4.44 -7.78
CA PHE A 105 7.99 -5.07 -6.55
C PHE A 105 7.47 -6.49 -6.81
N SER A 106 6.71 -6.69 -7.89
CA SER A 106 6.16 -8.02 -8.22
C SER A 106 7.24 -9.04 -8.56
N ILE A 107 8.24 -8.65 -9.37
CA ILE A 107 9.36 -9.52 -9.73
C ILE A 107 10.23 -9.83 -8.50
N ALA A 108 10.64 -8.81 -7.77
CA ALA A 108 11.48 -8.96 -6.59
C ALA A 108 10.81 -9.81 -5.51
N MET A 109 9.55 -9.50 -5.16
CA MET A 109 8.83 -10.27 -4.14
C MET A 109 8.61 -11.72 -4.59
N ARG A 110 8.36 -11.99 -5.87
CA ARG A 110 8.24 -13.36 -6.38
C ARG A 110 9.57 -14.13 -6.31
N SER A 111 10.68 -13.50 -6.68
CA SER A 111 11.98 -14.17 -6.71
C SER A 111 12.52 -14.50 -5.32
N VAL A 112 12.30 -13.62 -4.33
CA VAL A 112 12.76 -13.84 -2.96
C VAL A 112 11.70 -14.46 -2.04
N GLY A 113 10.46 -14.63 -2.48
CA GLY A 113 9.34 -15.16 -1.70
C GLY A 113 8.47 -14.04 -1.10
N ALA A 114 7.25 -13.90 -1.62
CA ALA A 114 6.46 -12.68 -1.49
C ALA A 114 5.90 -12.42 -0.08
N VAL A 115 5.74 -13.48 0.71
CA VAL A 115 5.22 -13.41 2.09
C VAL A 115 6.28 -13.75 3.13
N ARG A 116 7.56 -13.80 2.74
CA ARG A 116 8.65 -13.98 3.71
C ARG A 116 8.79 -12.73 4.58
N ARG A 117 9.14 -12.95 5.84
CA ARG A 117 9.34 -11.89 6.84
C ARG A 117 10.29 -10.80 6.35
N GLY A 118 11.47 -11.18 5.87
CA GLY A 118 12.46 -10.26 5.34
C GLY A 118 11.97 -9.49 4.11
N THR A 119 11.21 -10.16 3.23
CA THR A 119 10.65 -9.54 2.02
C THR A 119 9.64 -8.45 2.37
N LEU A 120 8.69 -8.72 3.28
CA LEU A 120 7.68 -7.74 3.68
C LEU A 120 8.30 -6.57 4.47
N PHE A 121 9.24 -6.85 5.37
CA PHE A 121 10.01 -5.82 6.07
C PHE A 121 10.75 -4.91 5.08
N LEU A 122 11.55 -5.48 4.18
CA LEU A 122 12.35 -4.70 3.23
C LEU A 122 11.47 -3.94 2.23
N SER A 123 10.37 -4.54 1.77
CA SER A 123 9.41 -3.88 0.87
C SER A 123 8.84 -2.62 1.51
N PHE A 124 8.35 -2.71 2.75
CA PHE A 124 7.82 -1.53 3.45
C PHE A 124 8.91 -0.53 3.83
N LEU A 125 10.12 -0.99 4.13
CA LEU A 125 11.25 -0.10 4.40
C LEU A 125 11.62 0.72 3.17
N ILE A 126 11.73 0.08 2.00
CA ILE A 126 11.98 0.79 0.72
C ILE A 126 10.86 1.79 0.43
N GLN A 127 9.60 1.39 0.58
CA GLN A 127 8.47 2.30 0.38
C GLN A 127 8.55 3.51 1.33
N THR A 128 8.89 3.27 2.59
CA THR A 128 9.07 4.32 3.60
C THR A 128 10.19 5.28 3.21
N LEU A 129 11.35 4.76 2.80
CA LEU A 129 12.49 5.59 2.38
C LEU A 129 12.15 6.46 1.18
N LEU A 130 11.40 5.94 0.20
CA LEU A 130 10.95 6.72 -0.95
C LEU A 130 10.01 7.86 -0.54
N ILE A 131 9.11 7.63 0.43
CA ILE A 131 8.26 8.70 0.99
C ILE A 131 9.11 9.72 1.74
N ILE A 132 10.07 9.27 2.57
CA ILE A 132 10.96 10.16 3.34
C ILE A 132 11.76 11.07 2.40
N VAL A 133 12.33 10.52 1.33
CA VAL A 133 13.06 11.32 0.33
C VAL A 133 12.12 12.34 -0.31
N ALA A 134 10.91 11.92 -0.72
CA ALA A 134 9.93 12.82 -1.33
C ALA A 134 9.53 13.96 -0.38
N VAL A 135 9.18 13.66 0.88
CA VAL A 135 8.77 14.68 1.85
C VAL A 135 9.94 15.56 2.27
N ALA A 136 11.16 15.03 2.39
CA ALA A 136 12.35 15.84 2.71
C ALA A 136 12.66 16.88 1.62
N LEU A 137 12.47 16.53 0.34
CA LEU A 137 12.60 17.49 -0.76
C LEU A 137 11.52 18.59 -0.69
N ILE A 138 10.30 18.24 -0.29
CA ILE A 138 9.20 19.20 -0.14
C ILE A 138 9.44 20.09 1.09
N GLU A 139 9.89 19.52 2.22
CA GLU A 139 10.21 20.22 3.46
C GLU A 139 11.38 21.21 3.28
N ALA A 140 12.35 20.85 2.43
CA ALA A 140 13.47 21.71 2.08
C ALA A 140 13.08 22.88 1.14
N ASP A 141 11.80 23.00 0.78
CA ASP A 141 11.26 24.04 -0.10
C ASP A 141 11.91 24.09 -1.50
N VAL A 142 12.46 22.96 -1.95
CA VAL A 142 13.04 22.85 -3.31
C VAL A 142 12.01 22.37 -4.34
N ILE A 143 10.80 21.99 -3.88
CA ILE A 143 9.71 21.50 -4.73
C ILE A 143 8.49 22.43 -4.58
N PRO A 144 7.87 22.89 -5.68
CA PRO A 144 6.57 23.57 -5.63
C PRO A 144 5.49 22.66 -5.03
N HIS A 145 4.86 23.08 -3.95
CA HIS A 145 3.98 22.19 -3.18
C HIS A 145 2.76 22.86 -2.54
N THR A 146 2.59 24.18 -2.69
CA THR A 146 1.38 24.88 -2.27
C THR A 146 0.38 25.03 -3.42
N SER A 147 -0.91 25.21 -3.10
CA SER A 147 -1.94 25.48 -4.11
C SER A 147 -1.74 26.80 -4.86
N ALA A 148 -1.01 27.75 -4.26
CA ALA A 148 -0.62 29.00 -4.91
C ALA A 148 0.49 28.75 -5.95
N ASP A 149 1.42 27.84 -5.66
CA ASP A 149 2.47 27.44 -6.61
C ASP A 149 1.90 26.65 -7.80
N ALA A 150 0.72 26.03 -7.64
CA ALA A 150 0.03 25.31 -8.69
C ALA A 150 -0.51 26.20 -9.83
N ALA A 151 -0.55 27.53 -9.62
CA ALA A 151 -0.88 28.51 -10.65
C ALA A 151 0.32 28.82 -11.58
N LEU A 152 1.53 28.44 -11.18
CA LEU A 152 2.69 28.43 -12.06
C LEU A 152 2.54 27.22 -12.98
N ASP A 153 2.67 27.45 -14.27
CA ASP A 153 2.42 26.59 -15.43
C ASP A 153 3.42 25.41 -15.50
N GLY A 154 3.52 24.63 -14.43
CA GLY A 154 4.72 23.89 -14.07
C GLY A 154 5.75 24.87 -13.51
N GLY A 155 6.35 24.58 -12.33
CA GLY A 155 7.51 25.36 -11.91
C GLY A 155 8.58 25.34 -13.02
N VAL A 156 9.49 26.33 -13.05
CA VAL A 156 10.52 26.54 -14.09
C VAL A 156 11.31 25.26 -14.49
N LEU A 157 11.31 24.23 -13.64
CA LEU A 157 12.07 22.99 -13.79
C LEU A 157 11.25 21.68 -13.64
N PHE A 158 9.92 21.74 -13.50
CA PHE A 158 9.06 20.55 -13.26
C PHE A 158 9.52 19.66 -12.08
N LEU A 159 10.06 20.26 -11.03
CA LEU A 159 10.67 19.52 -9.92
C LEU A 159 9.65 18.64 -9.18
N GLU A 160 8.36 19.00 -9.21
CA GLU A 160 7.28 18.21 -8.61
C GLU A 160 7.15 16.79 -9.22
N LEU A 161 7.68 16.57 -10.43
CA LEU A 161 7.69 15.24 -11.04
C LEU A 161 8.53 14.24 -10.25
N ILE A 162 9.55 14.71 -9.51
CA ILE A 162 10.42 13.87 -8.68
C ILE A 162 9.61 13.20 -7.56
N PRO A 163 8.97 13.93 -6.62
CA PRO A 163 8.17 13.29 -5.59
C PRO A 163 6.95 12.56 -6.17
N ILE A 164 6.32 13.04 -7.25
CA ILE A 164 5.24 12.27 -7.92
C ILE A 164 5.74 10.88 -8.33
N GLY A 165 6.89 10.81 -8.99
CA GLY A 165 7.47 9.54 -9.43
C GLY A 165 7.82 8.62 -8.26
N LEU A 166 8.49 9.15 -7.22
CA LEU A 166 8.86 8.38 -6.02
C LEU A 166 7.63 7.84 -5.29
N LEU A 167 6.62 8.69 -5.09
CA LEU A 167 5.40 8.36 -4.36
C LEU A 167 4.47 7.43 -5.15
N ALA A 168 4.40 7.58 -6.47
CA ALA A 168 3.66 6.66 -7.33
C ALA A 168 4.33 5.28 -7.35
N PHE A 169 5.66 5.23 -7.50
CA PHE A 169 6.43 3.99 -7.49
C PHE A 169 6.23 3.20 -6.18
N GLN A 170 6.36 3.87 -5.03
CA GLN A 170 6.20 3.19 -3.73
C GLN A 170 4.76 2.74 -3.46
N SER A 171 3.75 3.44 -4.01
CA SER A 171 2.34 3.06 -3.80
C SER A 171 2.02 1.70 -4.41
N ALA A 172 2.70 1.34 -5.52
CA ALA A 172 2.58 0.03 -6.13
C ALA A 172 3.04 -1.10 -5.21
N GLY A 173 4.03 -0.88 -4.34
CA GLY A 173 4.49 -1.86 -3.36
C GLY A 173 3.41 -2.26 -2.34
N GLY A 174 2.55 -1.31 -1.96
CA GLY A 174 1.40 -1.58 -1.09
C GLY A 174 0.37 -2.49 -1.75
N MET A 175 0.07 -2.24 -3.03
CA MET A 175 -0.84 -3.08 -3.81
C MET A 175 -0.25 -4.49 -4.00
N THR A 176 1.03 -4.61 -4.35
CA THR A 176 1.70 -5.91 -4.49
C THR A 176 1.65 -6.70 -3.20
N CYS A 177 1.83 -6.05 -2.05
CA CYS A 177 1.70 -6.68 -0.74
C CYS A 177 0.28 -7.24 -0.49
N SER A 178 -0.77 -6.43 -0.69
CA SER A 178 -2.16 -6.86 -0.50
C SER A 178 -2.50 -8.10 -1.34
N ARG A 179 -2.07 -8.10 -2.61
CA ARG A 179 -2.22 -9.25 -3.51
C ARG A 179 -1.43 -10.47 -3.05
N ALA A 180 -0.17 -10.29 -2.63
CA ALA A 180 0.67 -11.38 -2.14
C ALA A 180 0.11 -12.04 -0.87
N LEU A 181 -0.54 -11.26 -0.01
CA LEU A 181 -1.21 -11.73 1.22
C LEU A 181 -2.60 -12.34 0.96
N GLY A 182 -3.12 -12.24 -0.27
CA GLY A 182 -4.40 -12.82 -0.67
C GLY A 182 -5.62 -11.93 -0.41
N TYR A 183 -5.43 -10.67 -0.03
CA TYR A 183 -6.51 -9.70 0.23
C TYR A 183 -6.92 -8.92 -1.02
N ASN A 184 -7.18 -9.65 -2.12
CA ASN A 184 -7.45 -9.06 -3.44
C ASN A 184 -8.70 -8.16 -3.46
N GLU A 185 -9.64 -8.37 -2.53
CA GLU A 185 -10.84 -7.54 -2.35
C GLU A 185 -10.54 -6.14 -1.78
N ILE A 186 -9.34 -5.90 -1.24
CA ILE A 186 -8.85 -4.57 -0.83
C ILE A 186 -7.57 -4.25 -1.65
N PRO A 187 -7.70 -3.74 -2.89
CA PRO A 187 -6.56 -3.48 -3.78
C PRO A 187 -5.74 -2.23 -3.38
N THR A 188 -6.05 -1.60 -2.25
CA THR A 188 -5.40 -0.43 -1.61
C THR A 188 -5.41 0.90 -2.37
N VAL A 189 -5.61 0.94 -3.69
CA VAL A 189 -5.63 2.21 -4.45
C VAL A 189 -6.85 2.44 -5.36
N VAL A 190 -7.49 1.39 -5.90
CA VAL A 190 -8.66 1.53 -6.80
C VAL A 190 -9.93 1.02 -6.12
N LEU A 191 -11.00 1.82 -6.12
CA LEU A 191 -12.27 1.44 -5.48
C LEU A 191 -13.40 1.09 -6.45
N THR A 192 -13.31 1.38 -7.75
CA THR A 192 -14.44 1.19 -8.67
C THR A 192 -14.99 -0.23 -8.66
N SER A 193 -14.11 -1.23 -8.78
CA SER A 193 -14.51 -2.64 -8.66
C SER A 193 -14.97 -3.00 -7.25
N VAL A 194 -14.43 -2.36 -6.22
CA VAL A 194 -14.84 -2.57 -4.81
C VAL A 194 -16.26 -2.06 -4.58
N TYR A 195 -16.61 -0.88 -5.09
CA TYR A 195 -17.98 -0.35 -5.05
C TYR A 195 -18.96 -1.28 -5.74
N PHE A 196 -18.62 -1.73 -6.95
CA PHE A 196 -19.44 -2.70 -7.69
C PHE A 196 -19.61 -4.01 -6.91
N ASP A 197 -18.52 -4.56 -6.38
CA ASP A 197 -18.52 -5.80 -5.60
C ASP A 197 -19.34 -5.69 -4.30
N ILE A 198 -19.40 -4.52 -3.67
CA ILE A 198 -20.25 -4.27 -2.50
C ILE A 198 -21.71 -4.22 -2.92
N ALA A 199 -22.03 -3.43 -3.95
CA ALA A 199 -23.41 -3.22 -4.40
C ALA A 199 -24.05 -4.49 -4.99
N SER A 200 -23.23 -5.35 -5.61
CA SER A 200 -23.67 -6.62 -6.18
C SER A 200 -23.62 -7.80 -5.19
N ASP A 201 -23.20 -7.59 -3.93
CA ASP A 201 -23.14 -8.66 -2.94
C ASP A 201 -24.57 -9.07 -2.53
N PRO A 202 -25.01 -10.32 -2.80
CA PRO A 202 -26.35 -10.78 -2.44
C PRO A 202 -26.56 -10.82 -0.91
N LYS A 203 -25.47 -10.78 -0.13
CA LYS A 203 -25.44 -10.80 1.34
C LYS A 203 -25.04 -9.44 1.90
N LEU A 204 -25.32 -8.34 1.19
CA LEU A 204 -24.97 -6.99 1.63
C LEU A 204 -25.59 -6.63 2.99
N VAL A 205 -26.85 -7.02 3.21
CA VAL A 205 -27.63 -6.73 4.43
C VAL A 205 -27.50 -7.80 5.52
N ASP A 206 -26.78 -8.90 5.25
CA ASP A 206 -26.57 -9.95 6.24
C ASP A 206 -25.80 -9.40 7.46
N LYS A 207 -25.88 -10.14 8.57
CA LYS A 207 -25.10 -9.84 9.78
C LYS A 207 -23.61 -9.67 9.43
N PRO A 208 -22.90 -8.69 10.02
CA PRO A 208 -21.48 -8.48 9.73
C PRO A 208 -20.61 -9.73 9.94
N THR A 209 -20.98 -10.64 10.84
CA THR A 209 -20.24 -11.88 11.06
C THR A 209 -20.31 -12.88 9.89
N ALA A 210 -21.23 -12.71 8.94
CA ALA A 210 -21.47 -13.67 7.87
C ALA A 210 -20.51 -13.54 6.67
N ASN A 211 -19.95 -12.35 6.43
CA ASN A 211 -19.13 -12.09 5.24
C ASN A 211 -17.96 -11.15 5.54
N ALA A 212 -16.83 -11.73 5.95
CA ALA A 212 -15.61 -10.98 6.23
C ALA A 212 -15.03 -10.28 4.98
N LYS A 213 -15.25 -10.81 3.76
CA LYS A 213 -14.77 -10.15 2.52
C LYS A 213 -15.54 -8.87 2.24
N ARG A 214 -16.87 -8.91 2.37
CA ARG A 214 -17.74 -7.72 2.26
C ARG A 214 -17.36 -6.66 3.28
N ASN A 215 -17.17 -7.03 4.54
CA ASN A 215 -16.74 -6.08 5.58
C ASN A 215 -15.39 -5.44 5.24
N ARG A 216 -14.45 -6.22 4.73
CA ARG A 216 -13.14 -5.74 4.28
C ARG A 216 -13.24 -4.75 3.12
N ARG A 217 -14.10 -5.01 2.13
CA ARG A 217 -14.40 -4.08 1.02
C ARG A 217 -14.98 -2.76 1.54
N ILE A 218 -16.01 -2.83 2.39
CA ILE A 218 -16.63 -1.65 3.00
C ILE A 218 -15.59 -0.87 3.81
N GLY A 219 -14.81 -1.57 4.64
CA GLY A 219 -13.70 -1.00 5.40
C GLY A 219 -12.69 -0.30 4.49
N GLY A 220 -12.34 -0.89 3.35
CA GLY A 220 -11.43 -0.27 2.37
C GLY A 220 -11.97 1.06 1.84
N VAL A 221 -13.24 1.11 1.44
CA VAL A 221 -13.90 2.34 0.97
C VAL A 221 -13.88 3.41 2.07
N VAL A 222 -14.28 3.04 3.29
CA VAL A 222 -14.34 3.94 4.45
C VAL A 222 -12.95 4.44 4.82
N CYS A 223 -11.95 3.57 4.90
CA CYS A 223 -10.57 3.94 5.20
C CYS A 223 -10.01 4.91 4.17
N LEU A 224 -10.26 4.70 2.87
CA LEU A 224 -9.83 5.63 1.83
C LEU A 224 -10.46 7.00 2.01
N LEU A 225 -11.78 7.06 2.24
CA LEU A 225 -12.51 8.30 2.44
C LEU A 225 -11.99 9.05 3.67
N ILE A 226 -11.82 8.36 4.80
CA ILE A 226 -11.25 8.95 6.01
C ILE A 226 -9.84 9.47 5.74
N GLY A 227 -9.00 8.71 5.02
CA GLY A 227 -7.67 9.15 4.60
C GLY A 227 -7.73 10.44 3.80
N ALA A 228 -8.61 10.51 2.80
CA ALA A 228 -8.79 11.70 1.98
C ALA A 228 -9.28 12.92 2.78
N ILE A 229 -10.20 12.72 3.73
CA ILE A 229 -10.66 13.77 4.64
C ILE A 229 -9.51 14.29 5.50
N VAL A 230 -8.74 13.38 6.11
CA VAL A 230 -7.57 13.74 6.94
C VAL A 230 -6.54 14.49 6.11
N GLY A 231 -6.20 14.03 4.90
CA GLY A 231 -5.25 14.71 4.01
C GLY A 231 -5.71 16.10 3.58
N GLY A 232 -7.01 16.27 3.31
CA GLY A 232 -7.60 17.57 3.02
C GLY A 232 -7.50 18.55 4.19
N TRP A 233 -7.78 18.10 5.42
CA TRP A 233 -7.63 18.93 6.62
C TRP A 233 -6.17 19.25 6.94
N LEU A 234 -5.27 18.30 6.79
CA LEU A 234 -3.83 18.49 6.96
C LEU A 234 -3.27 19.51 5.96
N SER A 235 -3.72 19.46 4.70
CA SER A 235 -3.35 20.44 3.66
C SER A 235 -3.77 21.87 4.00
N ARG A 236 -4.77 22.06 4.89
CA ARG A 236 -5.18 23.39 5.40
C ARG A 236 -4.47 23.79 6.69
N SER A 237 -3.78 22.86 7.33
CA SER A 237 -3.02 23.12 8.56
C SER A 237 -1.68 23.80 8.26
N SER A 238 -0.98 24.29 9.28
CA SER A 238 0.37 24.82 9.14
C SER A 238 1.39 23.78 8.65
N GLY A 239 1.09 22.48 8.79
CA GLY A 239 1.95 21.40 8.33
C GLY A 239 1.75 21.00 6.85
N GLY A 240 0.78 21.60 6.16
CA GLY A 240 0.54 21.40 4.73
C GLY A 240 0.51 19.94 4.28
N MET A 241 0.94 19.70 3.04
CA MET A 241 1.10 18.36 2.46
C MET A 241 2.14 17.51 3.22
N GLN A 242 3.18 18.14 3.76
CA GLN A 242 4.31 17.50 4.42
C GLN A 242 3.84 16.64 5.59
N SER A 243 2.90 17.18 6.38
CA SER A 243 2.32 16.45 7.51
C SER A 243 1.64 15.14 7.10
N ALA A 244 0.96 15.10 5.96
CA ALA A 244 0.33 13.89 5.43
C ALA A 244 1.38 12.87 4.98
N LEU A 245 2.46 13.32 4.32
CA LEU A 245 3.53 12.44 3.85
C LEU A 245 4.39 11.89 5.00
N TRP A 246 4.69 12.70 6.02
CA TRP A 246 5.36 12.23 7.24
C TRP A 246 4.52 11.21 8.01
N MET A 247 3.21 11.43 8.11
CA MET A 247 2.29 10.45 8.70
C MET A 247 2.31 9.14 7.90
N ALA A 248 2.27 9.22 6.57
CA ALA A 248 2.35 8.04 5.71
C ALA A 248 3.67 7.28 5.86
N ALA A 249 4.80 8.00 5.92
CA ALA A 249 6.11 7.42 6.19
C ALA A 249 6.14 6.72 7.56
N GLY A 250 5.68 7.38 8.61
CA GLY A 250 5.63 6.83 9.97
C GLY A 250 4.79 5.56 10.06
N MET A 251 3.60 5.55 9.45
CA MET A 251 2.72 4.37 9.47
C MET A 251 3.31 3.20 8.66
N LYS A 252 3.94 3.45 7.50
CA LYS A 252 4.64 2.39 6.77
C LYS A 252 5.88 1.90 7.48
N PHE A 253 6.60 2.77 8.18
CA PHE A 253 7.73 2.40 9.02
C PHE A 253 7.29 1.45 10.13
N VAL A 254 6.24 1.80 10.87
CA VAL A 254 5.67 0.94 11.91
C VAL A 254 5.23 -0.40 11.32
N ALA A 255 4.57 -0.40 10.16
CA ALA A 255 4.18 -1.64 9.48
C ALA A 255 5.40 -2.49 9.05
N ALA A 256 6.49 -1.88 8.59
CA ALA A 256 7.73 -2.58 8.28
C ALA A 256 8.21 -3.39 9.50
N PHE A 257 8.35 -2.73 10.65
CA PHE A 257 8.81 -3.37 11.88
C PHE A 257 7.78 -4.36 12.44
N ALA A 258 6.48 -4.12 12.28
CA ALA A 258 5.44 -5.07 12.66
C ALA A 258 5.63 -6.43 11.97
N TRP A 259 6.08 -6.45 10.70
CA TRP A 259 6.39 -7.70 10.00
C TRP A 259 7.49 -8.51 10.68
N LEU A 260 8.46 -7.87 11.34
CA LEU A 260 9.53 -8.56 12.07
C LEU A 260 9.02 -9.33 13.30
N PHE A 261 7.85 -8.97 13.83
CA PHE A 261 7.21 -9.62 14.98
C PHE A 261 5.98 -10.44 14.60
N TRP A 262 5.58 -10.40 13.32
CA TRP A 262 4.41 -11.14 12.84
C TRP A 262 4.56 -12.65 13.01
N LYS A 263 3.43 -13.33 13.20
CA LYS A 263 3.39 -14.78 13.39
C LYS A 263 3.84 -15.49 12.11
N ALA A 264 4.72 -16.48 12.28
CA ALA A 264 5.10 -17.35 11.18
C ALA A 264 3.91 -18.19 10.73
N ALA A 265 3.81 -18.47 9.44
CA ALA A 265 2.89 -19.47 8.93
C ALA A 265 3.29 -20.85 9.46
N PRO A 266 2.32 -21.74 9.75
CA PRO A 266 2.62 -23.12 10.10
C PRO A 266 3.45 -23.78 9.00
N ALA A 267 4.36 -24.68 9.37
CA ALA A 267 5.10 -25.48 8.41
C ALA A 267 4.08 -26.28 7.57
N LYS A 268 4.18 -26.16 6.24
CA LYS A 268 3.47 -27.04 5.32
C LYS A 268 4.21 -28.37 5.22
#